data_AF-A0AAX2TLR0-F1
#
_entry.id   AF-A0AAX2TLR0-F1
#
_cell.length_a   1.000
_cell.length_b   1.000
_cell.length_c   1.000
_cell.angle_alpha   90.00
_cell.angle_beta   90.00
_cell.angle_gamma   90.00
#
_symmetry.space_group_name_H-M   'P 1'
#
loop_
_entity.id
_entity.type
_entity.pdbx_description
1 polymer ?
#
loop_
_entity_poly.entity_id
_entity_poly.type
_entity_poly.pdbx_seq_one_letter_code
_entity_poly.pdbx_strand_id
1 'polypeptide(L)'
;GDLGDQYNSFLDCEEVTPGNARNGDVIINRDGKMLRPKRLPSNLYQFRPGTGEDRCVLDCITSLQNGADLLWIETEKPHIEQIAKMVDRIRKVIPNAKLAYNNSPSFNWTLNFRWQVYDAMKEAGQDVSRYNRAEL
;
A
#
# COMPACT_ATOMS: atom_id res chain seq x y z
N GLY A 1 2.67 16.76 9.10
CA GLY A 1 3.87 17.59 9.26
C GLY A 1 4.72 17.53 8.01
N ASP A 2 6.03 17.57 8.17
CA ASP A 2 7.01 17.36 7.09
C ASP A 2 7.00 15.90 6.59
N LEU A 3 7.90 15.54 5.66
CA LEU A 3 7.98 14.18 5.12
C LEU A 3 8.35 13.13 6.18
N GLY A 4 9.19 13.48 7.15
CA GLY A 4 9.58 12.55 8.22
C GLY A 4 8.41 12.23 9.15
N ASP A 5 7.63 13.25 9.53
CA ASP A 5 6.40 13.11 10.30
C ASP A 5 5.35 12.30 9.52
N GLN A 6 5.15 12.60 8.23
CA GLN A 6 4.23 11.85 7.38
C GLN A 6 4.62 10.37 7.27
N TYR A 7 5.91 10.06 7.10
CA TYR A 7 6.39 8.68 7.07
C TYR A 7 6.13 7.95 8.41
N ASN A 8 6.50 8.59 9.52
CA ASN A 8 6.29 8.03 10.87
C ASN A 8 4.80 7.95 11.25
N SER A 9 3.93 8.73 10.61
CA SER A 9 2.48 8.65 10.82
C SER A 9 1.90 7.28 10.44
N PHE A 10 2.57 6.50 9.58
CA PHE A 10 2.11 5.17 9.16
C PHE A 10 2.52 4.03 10.11
N LEU A 11 3.43 4.29 11.07
CA LEU A 11 3.90 3.27 12.00
C LEU A 11 2.76 2.68 12.82
N ASP A 12 2.77 1.36 12.95
CA ASP A 12 1.88 0.62 13.85
C ASP A 12 2.45 0.73 15.26
N CYS A 13 1.78 1.50 16.11
CA CYS A 13 2.24 1.79 17.45
C CYS A 13 1.14 1.53 18.48
N GLU A 14 1.57 1.21 19.69
CA GLU A 14 0.72 1.16 20.88
C GLU A 14 1.13 2.26 21.86
N GLU A 15 0.19 2.75 22.65
CA GLU A 15 0.46 3.78 23.64
C GLU A 15 1.23 3.20 24.84
N VAL A 16 2.26 3.92 25.28
CA VAL A 16 3.13 3.53 26.40
C VAL A 16 3.00 4.52 27.53
N THR A 17 2.92 3.96 28.74
CA THR A 17 2.94 4.68 30.01
C THR A 17 4.16 4.24 30.83
N PRO A 18 4.55 5.00 31.86
CA PRO A 18 5.63 4.57 32.75
C PRO A 18 5.42 3.18 33.37
N GLY A 19 4.17 2.73 33.55
CA GLY A 19 3.85 1.42 34.13
C GLY A 19 3.98 0.23 33.18
N ASN A 20 3.98 0.45 31.85
CA ASN A 20 4.09 -0.63 30.85
C ASN A 20 5.35 -0.54 29.97
N ALA A 21 6.17 0.49 30.19
CA ALA A 21 7.49 0.64 29.58
C ALA A 21 8.46 -0.43 30.08
N ARG A 22 9.29 -0.94 29.18
CA ARG A 22 10.28 -1.99 29.46
C ARG A 22 11.68 -1.47 29.15
N ASN A 23 12.69 -2.04 29.81
CA ASN A 23 14.07 -1.73 29.51
C ASN A 23 14.38 -2.00 28.02
N GLY A 24 14.95 -1.01 27.32
CA GLY A 24 15.30 -1.11 25.91
C GLY A 24 14.17 -0.81 24.92
N ASP A 25 12.98 -0.41 25.40
CA ASP A 25 11.92 0.10 24.51
C ASP A 25 12.39 1.34 23.75
N VAL A 26 12.05 1.40 22.46
CA VAL A 26 12.19 2.60 21.64
C VAL A 26 10.82 3.24 21.54
N ILE A 27 10.74 4.54 21.84
CA ILE A 27 9.48 5.29 21.92
C ILE A 27 9.56 6.47 20.96
N ILE A 28 8.45 6.75 20.29
CA ILE A 28 8.22 7.95 19.48
C ILE A 28 7.15 8.82 20.14
N ASN A 29 7.32 10.14 20.10
CA ASN A 29 6.24 11.06 20.41
C ASN A 29 5.43 11.33 19.14
N ARG A 30 4.13 11.07 19.17
CA ARG A 30 3.20 11.41 18.10
C ARG A 30 1.91 11.93 18.71
N ASP A 31 1.46 13.10 18.25
CA ASP A 31 0.28 13.79 18.76
C ASP A 31 0.27 14.00 20.28
N GLY A 32 1.45 14.29 20.86
CA GLY A 32 1.62 14.52 22.29
C GLY A 32 1.59 13.25 23.15
N LYS A 33 1.54 12.06 22.52
CA LYS A 33 1.53 10.76 23.19
C LYS A 33 2.84 10.02 23.00
N MET A 34 3.27 9.30 24.03
CA MET A 34 4.40 8.39 23.97
C MET A 34 3.93 7.05 23.41
N LEU A 35 4.43 6.68 22.24
CA LEU A 35 4.03 5.46 21.53
C LEU A 35 5.22 4.54 21.30
N ARG A 36 5.02 3.23 21.41
CA ARG A 36 6.00 2.21 21.05
C ARG A 36 5.64 1.62 19.68
N PRO A 37 6.41 1.86 18.62
CA PRO A 37 6.20 1.20 17.34
C PRO A 37 6.48 -0.29 17.47
N LYS A 38 5.66 -1.12 16.84
CA LYS A 38 5.89 -2.57 16.79
C LYS A 38 7.22 -2.85 16.10
N ARG A 39 8.09 -3.58 16.81
CA ARG A 39 9.46 -3.86 16.41
C ARG A 39 9.70 -5.37 16.37
N LEU A 40 10.27 -5.84 15.28
CA LEU A 40 10.66 -7.24 15.11
C LEU A 40 12.01 -7.53 15.79
N PRO A 41 12.33 -8.80 16.13
CA PRO A 41 13.66 -9.17 16.65
C PRO A 41 14.82 -8.77 15.73
N SER A 42 14.57 -8.67 14.42
CA SER A 42 15.51 -8.18 13.40
C SER A 42 15.74 -6.66 13.43
N ASN A 43 15.15 -5.95 14.39
CA ASN A 43 15.24 -4.50 14.56
C ASN A 43 14.50 -3.66 13.50
N LEU A 44 13.58 -4.26 12.74
CA LEU A 44 12.70 -3.55 11.81
C LEU A 44 11.38 -3.14 12.47
N TYR A 45 10.85 -1.99 12.10
CA TYR A 45 9.55 -1.49 12.57
C TYR A 45 8.44 -1.80 11.57
N GLN A 46 7.23 -1.99 12.07
CA GLN A 46 6.06 -2.32 11.26
C GLN A 46 5.21 -1.08 10.96
N PHE A 47 4.76 -0.96 9.71
CA PHE A 47 3.67 -0.06 9.35
C PHE A 47 2.32 -0.71 9.64
N ARG A 48 1.29 0.12 9.82
CA ARG A 48 -0.08 -0.38 9.94
C ARG A 48 -0.48 -1.13 8.66
N PRO A 49 -1.17 -2.27 8.77
CA PRO A 49 -1.77 -2.96 7.63
C PRO A 49 -2.67 -2.01 6.81
N GLY A 50 -2.78 -2.24 5.51
CA GLY A 50 -3.64 -1.44 4.62
C GLY A 50 -3.09 -0.08 4.22
N THR A 51 -1.97 0.38 4.80
CA THR A 51 -1.36 1.69 4.45
C THR A 51 -0.51 1.69 3.18
N GLY A 52 -0.45 0.56 2.46
CA GLY A 52 0.43 0.39 1.30
C GLY A 52 0.20 1.42 0.20
N GLU A 53 -1.06 1.56 -0.23
CA GLU A 53 -1.43 2.50 -1.30
C GLU A 53 -1.20 3.95 -0.89
N ASP A 54 -1.54 4.31 0.36
CA ASP A 54 -1.32 5.67 0.87
C ASP A 54 0.15 6.06 0.87
N ARG A 55 1.01 5.13 1.28
CA ARG A 55 2.47 5.32 1.24
C ARG A 55 2.99 5.42 -0.20
N CYS A 56 2.54 4.55 -1.10
CA CYS A 56 2.95 4.62 -2.51
C CYS A 56 2.55 5.95 -3.17
N VAL A 57 1.36 6.48 -2.85
CA VAL A 57 0.92 7.79 -3.35
C VAL A 57 1.81 8.92 -2.80
N LEU A 58 2.14 8.91 -1.50
CA LEU A 58 3.08 9.86 -0.92
C LEU A 58 4.46 9.78 -1.61
N ASP A 59 5.00 8.57 -1.77
CA ASP A 59 6.31 8.34 -2.39
C ASP A 59 6.36 8.85 -3.83
N CYS A 60 5.30 8.58 -4.60
CA CYS A 60 5.19 8.99 -6.00
C CYS A 60 5.10 10.51 -6.15
N ILE A 61 4.25 11.16 -5.36
CA ILE A 61 4.13 12.63 -5.38
C ILE A 61 5.48 13.25 -4.98
N THR A 62 6.09 12.75 -3.91
CA THR A 62 7.38 13.23 -3.42
C THR A 62 8.47 13.07 -4.48
N SER A 63 8.52 11.93 -5.17
CA SER A 63 9.51 11.67 -6.22
C SER A 63 9.40 12.66 -7.38
N LEU A 64 8.18 12.89 -7.89
CA LEU A 64 7.94 13.82 -9.00
C LEU A 64 8.22 15.28 -8.60
N GLN A 65 7.93 15.66 -7.36
CA GLN A 65 8.23 17.00 -6.84
C GLN A 65 9.73 17.25 -6.65
N ASN A 66 10.55 16.19 -6.58
CA ASN A 66 11.97 16.27 -6.27
C ASN A 66 12.87 15.73 -7.40
N GLY A 67 12.37 15.76 -8.64
CA GLY A 67 13.20 15.62 -9.85
C GLY A 67 13.06 14.29 -10.60
N ALA A 68 12.16 13.39 -10.21
CA ALA A 68 11.85 12.21 -11.02
C ALA A 68 10.93 12.57 -12.20
N ASP A 69 11.15 11.94 -13.36
CA ASP A 69 10.31 12.14 -14.56
C ASP A 69 9.18 11.11 -14.69
N LEU A 70 9.40 9.90 -14.18
CA LEU A 70 8.52 8.74 -14.32
C LEU A 70 8.42 8.00 -12.99
N LEU A 71 7.30 7.29 -12.82
CA LEU A 71 7.03 6.46 -11.66
C LEU A 71 7.07 4.98 -12.03
N TRP A 72 7.48 4.15 -11.09
CA TRP A 72 7.23 2.71 -11.07
C TRP A 72 6.57 2.40 -9.72
N ILE A 73 5.39 1.78 -9.73
CA ILE A 73 4.74 1.24 -8.54
C ILE A 73 4.74 -0.28 -8.66
N GLU A 74 5.48 -0.96 -7.78
CA GLU A 74 5.50 -2.42 -7.73
C GLU A 74 4.14 -2.93 -7.23
N THR A 75 3.54 -3.88 -7.95
CA THR A 75 2.20 -4.42 -7.62
C THR A 75 2.26 -5.93 -7.44
N GLU A 76 1.46 -6.46 -6.53
CA GLU A 76 1.41 -7.90 -6.22
C GLU A 76 0.63 -8.73 -7.24
N LYS A 77 -0.18 -8.09 -8.09
CA LYS A 77 -1.02 -8.74 -9.11
C LYS A 77 -1.32 -7.78 -10.28
N PRO A 78 -1.61 -8.29 -11.48
CA PRO A 78 -1.97 -7.47 -12.62
C PRO A 78 -3.44 -7.01 -12.51
N HIS A 79 -3.69 -5.85 -11.90
CA HIS A 79 -5.04 -5.32 -11.69
C HIS A 79 -5.15 -3.83 -12.05
N ILE A 80 -5.78 -3.54 -13.20
CA ILE A 80 -5.82 -2.18 -13.79
C ILE A 80 -6.51 -1.18 -12.85
N GLU A 81 -7.63 -1.53 -12.22
CA GLU A 81 -8.33 -0.57 -11.36
C GLU A 81 -7.55 -0.20 -10.10
N GLN A 82 -6.75 -1.13 -9.55
CA GLN A 82 -5.95 -0.89 -8.34
C GLN A 82 -4.87 0.15 -8.65
N ILE A 83 -4.14 -0.02 -9.75
CA ILE A 83 -3.14 0.95 -10.17
C ILE A 83 -3.77 2.28 -10.61
N ALA A 84 -4.93 2.25 -11.28
CA ALA A 84 -5.65 3.46 -11.68
C ALA A 84 -6.05 4.32 -10.48
N LYS A 85 -6.61 3.71 -9.42
CA LYS A 85 -6.97 4.42 -8.17
C LYS A 85 -5.78 5.16 -7.55
N MET A 86 -4.60 4.54 -7.53
CA MET A 86 -3.37 5.19 -7.04
C MET A 86 -2.92 6.33 -7.96
N VAL A 87 -2.87 6.09 -9.28
CA VAL A 87 -2.46 7.11 -10.27
C VAL A 87 -3.41 8.31 -10.27
N ASP A 88 -4.72 8.10 -10.11
CA ASP A 88 -5.71 9.18 -10.01
C ASP A 88 -5.44 10.07 -8.79
N ARG A 89 -5.10 9.47 -7.63
CA ARG A 89 -4.72 10.23 -6.43
C ARG A 89 -3.44 11.04 -6.65
N ILE A 90 -2.45 10.47 -7.33
CA ILE A 90 -1.20 11.17 -7.69
C ILE A 90 -1.50 12.34 -8.65
N ARG A 91 -2.34 12.10 -9.67
CA ARG A 91 -2.70 13.10 -10.69
C ARG A 91 -3.54 14.26 -10.18
N LYS A 92 -4.20 14.12 -9.03
CA LYS A 92 -4.80 15.27 -8.32
C LYS A 92 -3.75 16.31 -7.91
N VAL A 93 -2.50 15.92 -7.73
CA VAL A 93 -1.38 16.79 -7.36
C VAL A 93 -0.46 17.06 -8.55
N ILE A 94 -0.12 16.03 -9.33
CA ILE A 94 0.75 16.11 -10.52
C ILE A 94 -0.01 15.59 -11.75
N PRO A 95 -0.80 16.44 -12.44
CA PRO A 95 -1.77 15.98 -13.45
C PRO A 95 -1.19 15.18 -14.61
N ASN A 96 0.07 15.41 -14.95
CA ASN A 96 0.79 14.76 -16.05
C ASN A 96 1.65 13.57 -15.61
N ALA A 97 1.47 13.07 -14.37
CA ALA A 97 2.21 11.92 -13.87
C ALA A 97 2.10 10.70 -14.81
N LYS A 98 3.24 10.09 -15.08
CA LYS A 98 3.42 8.96 -16.00
C LYS A 98 3.99 7.76 -15.25
N LEU A 99 3.52 6.57 -15.63
CA LEU A 99 3.89 5.31 -15.02
C LEU A 99 4.62 4.43 -16.04
N ALA A 100 5.78 3.89 -15.66
CA ALA A 100 6.36 2.71 -16.25
C ALA A 100 5.81 1.49 -15.50
N TYR A 101 5.08 0.62 -16.19
CA TYR A 101 4.38 -0.51 -15.57
C TYR A 101 5.03 -1.84 -15.94
N ASN A 102 5.40 -2.62 -14.92
CA ASN A 102 5.92 -3.96 -15.08
C ASN A 102 4.76 -4.95 -15.30
N ASN A 103 4.64 -5.46 -16.53
CA ASN A 103 3.83 -6.64 -16.81
C ASN A 103 4.60 -7.89 -16.37
N SER A 104 4.66 -8.11 -15.06
CA SER A 104 5.58 -9.08 -14.47
C SER A 104 5.39 -10.50 -15.01
N PRO A 105 6.46 -11.19 -15.45
CA PRO A 105 6.39 -12.58 -15.85
C PRO A 105 6.17 -13.53 -14.67
N SER A 106 6.31 -13.07 -13.42
CA SER A 106 6.03 -13.88 -12.23
C SER A 106 4.53 -14.01 -11.94
N PHE A 107 3.68 -13.22 -12.59
CA PHE A 107 2.24 -13.34 -12.41
C PHE A 107 1.70 -14.57 -13.13
N ASN A 108 0.83 -15.33 -12.47
CA ASN A 108 -0.03 -16.27 -13.18
C ASN A 108 -1.15 -15.47 -13.87
N TRP A 109 -0.88 -15.01 -15.09
CA TRP A 109 -1.76 -14.15 -15.88
C TRP A 109 -3.15 -14.77 -16.07
N THR A 110 -3.20 -16.01 -16.57
CA THR A 110 -4.46 -16.70 -16.85
C THR A 110 -5.34 -16.77 -15.61
N LEU A 111 -4.77 -17.18 -14.47
CA LEU A 111 -5.52 -17.31 -13.22
C LEU A 111 -6.05 -15.97 -12.72
N ASN A 112 -5.20 -14.94 -12.70
CA ASN A 112 -5.58 -13.61 -12.25
C ASN A 112 -6.73 -13.02 -13.07
N PHE A 113 -6.65 -13.13 -14.41
CA PHE A 113 -7.69 -12.59 -15.28
C PHE A 113 -8.97 -13.42 -15.25
N ARG A 114 -8.89 -14.76 -15.09
CA ARG A 114 -10.08 -15.60 -14.88
C ARG A 114 -10.82 -15.21 -13.61
N TRP A 115 -10.11 -15.01 -12.51
CA TRP A 115 -10.72 -14.54 -11.26
C TRP A 115 -11.35 -13.16 -11.40
N GLN A 116 -10.66 -12.21 -12.04
CA GLN A 116 -11.21 -10.86 -12.27
C GLN A 116 -12.50 -10.91 -13.10
N VAL A 117 -12.52 -11.69 -14.20
CA VAL A 117 -13.72 -11.82 -15.03
C VAL A 117 -14.85 -12.55 -14.28
N TYR A 118 -14.52 -13.61 -13.53
CA TYR A 118 -15.52 -14.31 -12.69
C TYR A 118 -16.17 -13.36 -11.69
N ASP A 119 -15.36 -12.57 -10.97
CA ASP A 119 -15.86 -11.64 -9.97
C ASP A 119 -16.71 -10.54 -10.61
N ALA A 120 -16.28 -9.99 -11.76
CA ALA A 120 -17.06 -9.01 -12.52
C ALA A 120 -18.40 -9.57 -13.05
N MET A 121 -18.43 -10.80 -13.56
CA MET A 121 -19.67 -11.46 -13.98
C MET A 121 -20.64 -11.64 -12.81
N LYS A 122 -20.12 -12.09 -11.66
CA LYS A 122 -20.90 -12.30 -10.45
C LYS A 122 -21.48 -10.98 -9.92
N GLU A 123 -20.68 -9.92 -9.87
CA GLU A 123 -21.12 -8.57 -9.48
C GLU A 123 -22.18 -8.00 -10.43
N ALA A 124 -22.07 -8.29 -11.72
CA ALA A 124 -23.07 -7.96 -12.73
C ALA A 124 -24.34 -8.84 -12.66
N GLY A 125 -24.44 -9.77 -11.71
CA GLY A 125 -25.60 -10.65 -11.53
C GLY A 125 -25.72 -11.76 -12.59
N GLN A 126 -24.65 -12.07 -13.31
CA GLN A 126 -24.64 -13.16 -14.30
C GLN A 126 -24.55 -14.53 -13.61
N ASP A 127 -25.08 -15.57 -14.27
CA ASP A 127 -24.96 -16.94 -13.79
C ASP A 127 -23.52 -17.45 -13.95
N VAL A 128 -22.85 -17.62 -12.81
CA VAL A 128 -21.50 -18.17 -12.72
C VAL A 128 -21.47 -19.60 -12.15
N SER A 129 -22.62 -20.26 -12.03
CA SER A 129 -22.76 -21.60 -11.42
C SER A 129 -21.93 -22.69 -12.12
N ARG A 130 -21.62 -22.49 -13.41
CA ARG A 130 -20.77 -23.39 -14.21
C ARG A 130 -19.28 -23.28 -13.90
N TYR A 131 -18.85 -22.26 -13.16
CA TYR A 131 -17.44 -22.02 -12.86
C TYR A 131 -17.18 -22.19 -11.36
N ASN A 132 -16.22 -23.04 -11.01
CA ASN A 132 -15.71 -23.11 -9.65
C ASN A 132 -14.51 -22.16 -9.50
N ARG A 133 -14.70 -21.03 -8.81
CA ARG A 133 -13.66 -20.00 -8.65
C ARG A 133 -12.35 -20.53 -8.07
N ALA A 134 -12.41 -21.52 -7.18
CA ALA A 134 -11.23 -22.10 -6.53
C ALA A 134 -10.42 -23.03 -7.47
N GLU A 135 -11.04 -23.48 -8.57
CA GLU A 135 -10.44 -24.39 -9.57
C GLU A 135 -10.18 -23.71 -10.92
N LEU A 136 -10.33 -22.38 -11.00
CA LEU A 136 -10.02 -21.59 -12.20
C LEU A 136 -8.52 -21.49 -12.48
#